data_AF-A0A348WPM6-F1
#
_entry.id   AF-A0A348WPM6-F1
#
_cell.length_a   1.000
_cell.length_b   1.000
_cell.length_c   1.000
_cell.angle_alpha   90.00
_cell.angle_beta   90.00
_cell.angle_gamma   90.00
#
_symmetry.space_group_name_H-M   'P 1'
#
loop_
_entity.id
_entity.type
_entity.pdbx_description
1 polymer ?
#
loop_
_entity_poly.entity_id
_entity_poly.type
_entity_poly.pdbx_seq_one_letter_code
_entity_poly.pdbx_strand_id
1 'polypeptide(L)'
;MKLSKQQSQVLDKMGIPRWTLKPQSARVPSDERIHWYRVGSLYLNSAQPLPVQLPRWLRDLIILFDTRPTAVKPPLQADLVISVDEVNSKIRTPAAKKALWRTIQQCQK
;
A
#
# COMPACT_ATOMS: atom_id res chain seq x y z
N MET A 1 -12.57 -22.91 10.63
CA MET A 1 -12.75 -24.05 11.56
C MET A 1 -13.48 -23.57 12.79
N LYS A 2 -14.61 -24.20 13.18
CA LYS A 2 -15.29 -23.92 14.46
C LYS A 2 -14.87 -25.00 15.45
N LEU A 3 -14.28 -24.61 16.58
CA LEU A 3 -13.90 -25.55 17.64
C LEU A 3 -15.16 -26.09 18.33
N SER A 4 -15.11 -27.36 18.75
CA SER A 4 -16.21 -27.95 19.52
C SER A 4 -16.29 -27.33 20.92
N LYS A 5 -17.47 -27.41 21.57
CA LYS A 5 -17.67 -26.88 22.93
C LYS A 5 -16.70 -27.50 23.94
N GLN A 6 -16.37 -28.78 23.77
CA GLN A 6 -15.45 -29.51 24.64
C GLN A 6 -14.00 -29.02 24.49
N GLN A 7 -13.54 -28.81 23.26
CA GLN A 7 -12.20 -28.27 23.00
C GLN A 7 -12.04 -26.86 23.60
N SER A 8 -13.09 -26.05 23.49
CA SER A 8 -13.12 -24.70 24.07
C SER A 8 -12.99 -24.72 25.59
N GLN A 9 -13.68 -25.64 26.27
CA GLN A 9 -13.61 -25.78 27.73
C GLN A 9 -12.25 -26.29 28.23
N VAL A 10 -11.62 -27.20 27.49
CA VAL A 10 -10.27 -27.69 27.82
C VAL A 10 -9.24 -26.57 27.71
N LEU A 11 -9.32 -25.74 26.67
CA LEU A 11 -8.42 -24.59 26.48
C LEU A 11 -8.55 -23.57 27.63
N ASP A 12 -9.77 -23.33 28.11
CA ASP A 12 -10.00 -22.44 29.27
C ASP A 12 -9.41 -23.02 30.56
N LYS A 13 -9.58 -24.32 30.80
CA LYS A 13 -8.99 -24.99 31.96
C LYS A 13 -7.46 -24.99 31.94
N MET A 14 -6.85 -25.02 30.75
CA MET A 14 -5.39 -24.93 30.59
C MET A 14 -4.86 -23.48 30.62
N GLY A 15 -5.74 -22.48 30.81
CA GLY A 15 -5.33 -21.07 30.86
C GLY A 15 -4.78 -20.55 29.53
N ILE A 16 -5.09 -21.21 28.41
CA ILE A 16 -4.59 -20.79 27.09
C ILE A 16 -5.48 -19.67 26.57
N PRO A 17 -4.97 -18.43 26.44
CA PRO A 17 -5.77 -17.31 25.95
C PRO A 17 -6.16 -17.57 24.49
N ARG A 18 -7.46 -17.63 24.23
CA ARG A 18 -7.97 -17.77 22.86
C ARG A 18 -7.73 -16.47 22.12
N TRP A 19 -6.93 -16.52 21.06
CA TRP A 19 -6.73 -15.37 20.18
C TRP A 19 -8.01 -15.10 19.40
N THR A 20 -8.86 -14.24 19.92
CA THR A 20 -9.98 -13.70 19.17
C THR A 20 -9.43 -12.60 18.27
N LEU A 21 -9.63 -12.77 16.95
CA LEU A 21 -9.44 -11.67 16.01
C LEU A 21 -10.29 -10.51 16.53
N LYS A 22 -9.64 -9.48 17.08
CA LYS A 22 -10.32 -8.24 17.46
C LYS A 22 -11.14 -7.83 16.24
N PRO A 23 -12.48 -7.72 16.34
CA PRO A 23 -13.23 -7.11 15.27
C PRO A 23 -12.64 -5.71 15.11
N GLN A 24 -12.01 -5.45 13.97
CA GLN A 24 -11.53 -4.14 13.59
C GLN A 24 -12.75 -3.24 13.32
N SER A 25 -13.53 -2.94 14.35
CA SER A 25 -14.48 -1.84 14.36
C SER A 25 -13.77 -0.60 14.91
N ALA A 26 -12.63 -0.26 14.33
CA ALA A 26 -12.19 1.12 14.34
C ALA A 26 -13.08 1.85 13.34
N ARG A 27 -14.07 2.60 13.83
CA ARG A 27 -14.76 3.63 13.04
C ARG A 27 -13.70 4.64 12.61
N VAL A 28 -13.14 4.47 11.42
CA VAL A 28 -12.25 5.46 10.80
C VAL A 28 -13.16 6.36 9.95
N PRO A 29 -13.15 7.68 10.18
CA PRO A 29 -14.04 8.62 9.51
C PRO A 29 -13.87 8.51 7.99
N SER A 30 -15.01 8.62 7.32
CA SER A 30 -15.24 8.44 5.90
C SER A 30 -14.82 9.65 5.08
N ASP A 31 -13.57 10.09 5.22
CA ASP A 31 -12.94 10.93 4.21
C ASP A 31 -11.94 10.05 3.46
N GLU A 32 -12.27 9.81 2.19
CA GLU A 32 -11.41 9.34 1.11
C GLU A 32 -10.02 8.86 1.57
N ARG A 33 -9.92 7.56 1.90
CA ARG A 33 -8.67 6.94 2.36
C ARG A 33 -7.67 6.80 1.21
N ILE A 34 -7.16 7.93 0.74
CA ILE A 34 -6.03 7.96 -0.18
C ILE A 34 -4.80 7.55 0.64
N HIS A 35 -4.25 6.40 0.31
CA HIS A 35 -3.02 5.89 0.88
C HIS A 35 -1.83 6.55 0.21
N TRP A 36 -0.95 7.15 1.01
CA TRP A 36 0.24 7.84 0.54
C TRP A 36 1.48 7.01 0.80
N TYR A 37 2.35 6.93 -0.19
CA TYR A 37 3.64 6.24 -0.10
C TYR A 37 4.76 7.12 -0.63
N ARG A 38 5.97 6.88 -0.13
CA ARG A 38 7.19 7.52 -0.61
C ARG A 38 8.15 6.49 -1.15
N VAL A 39 8.71 6.75 -2.33
CA VAL A 39 9.78 5.98 -2.98
C VAL A 39 10.86 6.97 -3.38
N GLY A 40 11.98 7.00 -2.64
CA GLY A 40 13.03 8.01 -2.83
C GLY A 40 12.50 9.45 -2.66
N SER A 41 12.58 10.25 -3.73
CA SER A 41 12.06 11.62 -3.83
C SER A 41 10.60 11.69 -4.31
N LEU A 42 10.02 10.56 -4.76
CA LEU A 42 8.68 10.50 -5.35
C LEU A 42 7.61 10.24 -4.29
N TYR A 43 6.49 10.95 -4.42
CA TYR A 43 5.26 10.63 -3.69
C TYR A 43 4.30 9.83 -4.57
N LEU A 44 3.72 8.80 -3.99
CA LEU A 44 2.71 7.96 -4.62
C LEU A 44 1.41 8.09 -3.83
N ASN A 45 0.30 8.13 -4.54
CA ASN A 45 -1.02 8.01 -3.93
C ASN A 45 -1.80 6.84 -4.55
N SER A 46 -2.67 6.22 -3.76
CA SER A 46 -3.57 5.17 -4.23
C SER A 46 -4.85 5.15 -3.39
N ALA A 47 -5.96 4.82 -4.02
CA ALA A 47 -7.24 4.60 -3.36
C ALA A 47 -7.26 3.33 -2.49
N GLN A 48 -6.37 2.37 -2.76
CA GLN A 48 -6.26 1.11 -2.02
C GLN A 48 -4.86 0.91 -1.45
N PRO A 49 -4.71 0.10 -0.38
CA PRO A 49 -3.38 -0.26 0.10
C PRO A 49 -2.59 -0.99 -1.00
N LEU A 50 -1.29 -0.73 -1.09
CA LEU A 50 -0.45 -1.36 -2.11
C LEU A 50 -0.51 -2.89 -1.97
N PRO A 51 -0.73 -3.63 -3.06
CA PRO A 51 -0.77 -5.08 -3.00
C PRO A 51 0.60 -5.64 -2.61
N VAL A 52 0.60 -6.77 -1.92
CA VAL A 52 1.84 -7.52 -1.60
C VAL A 52 2.64 -7.81 -2.87
N GLN A 53 1.93 -8.09 -3.97
CA GLN A 53 2.54 -8.18 -5.30
C GLN A 53 2.50 -6.81 -5.99
N LEU A 54 3.60 -6.07 -5.86
CA LEU A 54 3.75 -4.76 -6.48
C LEU A 54 3.78 -4.88 -8.02
N PRO A 55 3.15 -3.95 -8.76
CA PRO A 55 3.24 -3.87 -10.22
C PRO A 55 4.70 -3.80 -10.69
N ARG A 56 4.97 -4.36 -11.87
CA ARG A 56 6.35 -4.45 -12.41
C ARG A 56 7.04 -3.09 -12.49
N TRP A 57 6.36 -2.07 -13.01
CA TRP A 57 6.91 -0.71 -13.11
C TRP A 57 7.28 -0.11 -11.74
N LEU A 58 6.51 -0.43 -10.69
CA LEU A 58 6.79 0.03 -9.34
C LEU A 58 7.98 -0.71 -8.73
N ARG A 59 8.19 -1.99 -9.08
CA ARG A 59 9.42 -2.71 -8.72
C ARG A 59 10.64 -2.11 -9.41
N ASP A 60 10.51 -1.75 -10.68
CA ASP A 60 11.58 -1.11 -11.43
C ASP A 60 11.95 0.24 -10.77
N LEU A 61 10.97 0.99 -10.27
CA LEU A 61 11.22 2.20 -9.47
C LEU A 61 11.95 1.93 -8.16
N ILE A 62 11.56 0.89 -7.42
CA ILE A 62 12.22 0.52 -6.16
C ILE A 62 13.70 0.19 -6.42
N ILE A 63 14.00 -0.47 -7.53
CA ILE A 63 15.38 -0.78 -7.94
C ILE A 63 16.13 0.50 -8.32
N LEU A 64 15.51 1.40 -9.08
CA LEU A 64 16.13 2.65 -9.52
C LEU A 64 16.46 3.61 -8.38
N PHE A 65 15.59 3.69 -7.38
CA PHE A 65 15.76 4.58 -6.22
C PHE A 65 16.33 3.87 -4.99
N ASP A 66 16.67 2.58 -5.10
CA ASP A 66 17.11 1.68 -4.01
C ASP A 66 16.30 1.84 -2.71
N THR A 67 15.00 2.12 -2.83
CA THR A 67 14.14 2.45 -1.69
C THR A 67 12.78 1.77 -1.81
N ARG A 68 12.35 1.17 -0.70
CA ARG A 68 11.03 0.52 -0.62
C ARG A 68 9.92 1.56 -0.41
N PRO A 69 8.70 1.30 -0.95
CA PRO A 69 7.56 2.19 -0.74
C PRO A 69 7.23 2.22 0.74
N THR A 70 7.39 3.39 1.35
CA THR A 70 7.11 3.59 2.78
C THR A 70 5.82 4.36 2.91
N ALA A 71 4.88 3.87 3.72
CA ALA A 71 3.63 4.58 3.98
C ALA A 71 3.93 5.90 4.72
N VAL A 72 3.42 7.01 4.19
CA VAL A 72 3.65 8.36 4.74
C VAL A 72 2.34 9.09 4.93
N LYS A 73 2.39 10.18 5.70
CA LYS A 73 1.28 11.15 5.76
C LYS A 73 1.20 11.90 4.42
N PRO A 74 0.01 12.43 4.06
CA PRO A 74 -0.13 13.30 2.90
C PRO A 74 0.88 14.46 2.98
N PRO A 75 1.65 14.72 1.91
CA PRO A 75 2.58 15.84 1.89
C PRO A 75 1.80 17.16 1.87
N LEU A 76 2.26 18.17 2.63
CA LEU A 76 1.71 19.53 2.60
C LEU A 76 1.97 20.22 1.26
N GLN A 77 3.14 19.96 0.68
CA GLN A 77 3.55 20.32 -0.67
C GLN A 77 4.40 19.16 -1.22
N ALA A 78 4.06 18.69 -2.41
CA ALA A 78 4.85 17.70 -3.13
C ALA A 78 4.99 18.15 -4.57
N ASP A 79 6.23 18.34 -5.01
CA ASP A 79 6.56 18.73 -6.39
C ASP A 79 6.14 17.65 -7.39
N LEU A 80 6.11 16.39 -6.95
CA LEU A 80 5.77 15.30 -7.83
C LEU A 80 5.02 14.18 -7.12
N VAL A 81 3.75 14.04 -7.49
CA VAL A 81 2.82 13.02 -7.00
C VAL A 81 2.37 12.14 -8.17
N ILE A 82 2.53 10.83 -8.03
CA ILE A 82 2.08 9.86 -9.03
C ILE A 82 0.92 9.06 -8.45
N SER A 83 -0.22 9.09 -9.15
CA SER A 83 -1.34 8.21 -8.84
C SER A 83 -1.10 6.80 -9.37
N VAL A 84 -0.99 5.84 -8.45
CA VAL A 84 -0.76 4.42 -8.78
C VAL A 84 -1.92 3.86 -9.59
N ASP A 85 -3.15 4.26 -9.26
CA ASP A 85 -4.37 3.78 -9.95
C ASP A 85 -4.45 4.33 -11.38
N GLU A 86 -4.10 5.59 -11.58
CA GLU A 86 -4.03 6.18 -12.92
C GLU A 86 -2.92 5.55 -13.76
N VAL A 87 -1.74 5.35 -13.19
CA VAL A 87 -0.64 4.72 -13.91
C VAL A 87 -1.00 3.28 -14.25
N ASN A 88 -1.54 2.50 -13.31
CA ASN A 88 -1.91 1.11 -13.57
C ASN A 88 -2.94 0.96 -14.69
N SER A 89 -3.89 1.90 -14.83
CA SER A 89 -4.85 1.88 -15.94
C SER A 89 -4.21 2.22 -17.30
N LYS A 90 -3.25 3.17 -17.33
CA LYS A 90 -2.66 3.70 -18.58
C LYS A 90 -1.39 2.99 -19.04
N ILE A 91 -0.61 2.38 -18.13
CA ILE A 91 0.73 1.78 -18.37
C ILE A 91 0.74 0.70 -19.46
N ARG A 92 -0.42 0.17 -19.84
CA ARG A 92 -0.57 -0.80 -20.94
C ARG A 92 -0.21 -0.20 -22.30
N THR A 93 -0.25 1.12 -22.44
CA THR A 93 0.11 1.82 -23.69
C THR A 93 1.58 2.25 -23.71
N PRO A 94 2.29 2.16 -24.84
CA PRO A 94 3.68 2.63 -24.96
C PRO A 94 3.84 4.12 -24.66
N ALA A 95 2.84 4.94 -25.01
CA ALA A 95 2.83 6.37 -24.73
C ALA A 95 2.82 6.67 -23.23
N ALA A 96 2.01 5.95 -22.45
CA ALA A 96 1.97 6.11 -21.00
C ALA A 96 3.28 5.69 -20.32
N LYS A 97 3.94 4.64 -20.82
CA LYS A 97 5.28 4.25 -20.32
C LYS A 97 6.32 5.35 -20.55
N LYS A 98 6.33 5.96 -21.75
CA LYS A 98 7.21 7.10 -22.05
C LYS A 98 6.91 8.31 -21.17
N ALA A 99 5.63 8.61 -20.92
CA ALA A 99 5.22 9.71 -20.05
C ALA A 99 5.71 9.48 -18.61
N LEU A 100 5.47 8.28 -18.06
CA LEU A 100 5.96 7.89 -16.73
C LEU A 100 7.48 8.02 -16.65
N TRP A 101 8.22 7.54 -17.67
CA TRP A 101 9.67 7.63 -17.68
C TRP A 101 10.18 9.08 -17.65
N ARG A 102 9.55 9.99 -18.41
CA ARG A 102 9.90 11.43 -18.38
C ARG A 102 9.71 12.03 -16.99
N THR A 103 8.61 11.68 -16.34
CA THR A 103 8.32 12.10 -14.97
C THR A 103 9.38 11.60 -13.98
N ILE A 104 9.82 10.35 -14.13
CA ILE A 104 10.88 9.77 -13.29
C ILE A 104 12.23 10.47 -13.53
N GLN A 105 12.58 10.77 -14.78
CA GLN A 105 13.82 11.47 -15.13
C GLN A 105 13.88 12.88 -14.53
N GLN A 106 12.75 13.54 -14.32
CA GLN A 106 12.70 14.84 -13.65
C GLN A 106 13.04 14.74 -12.16
N CYS A 107 12.84 13.58 -11.53
CA CYS A 107 13.07 13.36 -10.10
C CYS A 107 14.47 12.86 -9.75
N GLN A 108 15.30 12.55 -10.75
CA GLN A 108 16.71 12.17 -10.59
C GLN A 108 17.68 13.35 -10.68
N LYS A 109 17.19 14.56 -10.98
CA LYS A 109 17.98 15.80 -10.94
C LYS A 109 18.04 16.34 -9.52
#